data_AF-A0A7G2IPC6-F1
#
_entry.id   AF-A0A7G2IPC6-F1
#
_cell.length_a   1.000
_cell.length_b   1.000
_cell.length_c   1.000
_cell.angle_alpha   90.00
_cell.angle_beta   90.00
_cell.angle_gamma   90.00
#
_symmetry.space_group_name_H-M   'P 1'
#
loop_
_entity.id
_entity.type
_entity.pdbx_description
1 polymer ?
#
loop_
_entity_poly.entity_id
_entity_poly.type
_entity_poly.pdbx_seq_one_letter_code
_entity_poly.pdbx_strand_id
1 'polypeptide(L)'
;MLNAQGGDWGICEISLFSGDRLMSQLREQDHLFTVLEKGANGNQPIVIGSVNECLNARLDSLAAIIEKFCEPQVAIVSLTITEKGYCIDPATGSLDLSNPRIAHDLQTPTEPHSVPGIIVEALHRRRERGLQPFTVLSCDNIPDNGHVVKTPYWEWRKKRSPELATWIQEHVSFPGTMVDRIVPAATEESLAEIARELGVADPCAISCEPFIQWVIEDNFCVWPPTMGNGECSDGRKRLAVGTNETADAERQSFVSRLSRLSGRVPAHQRLHAGQRIS
;
A
#
# COMPACT_ATOMS: atom_id res chain seq x y z
N MET A 1 1.26 -0.76 17.76
CA MET A 1 0.06 -0.09 18.32
C MET A 1 -1.21 -0.89 18.02
N LEU A 2 -1.33 -1.62 16.89
CA LEU A 2 -2.28 -2.73 16.66
C LEU A 2 -2.32 -3.72 17.83
N ASN A 3 -1.14 -4.14 18.31
CA ASN A 3 -1.04 -5.08 19.44
C ASN A 3 -1.32 -4.45 20.83
N ALA A 4 -1.50 -3.13 20.94
CA ALA A 4 -1.68 -2.44 22.23
C ALA A 4 -3.00 -1.64 22.34
N GLN A 5 -3.51 -1.14 21.22
CA GLN A 5 -4.71 -0.28 21.08
C GLN A 5 -5.37 -0.46 19.69
N GLY A 6 -5.12 -1.58 19.01
CA GLY A 6 -5.46 -1.74 17.59
C GLY A 6 -6.95 -1.63 17.30
N GLY A 7 -7.29 -0.64 16.48
CA GLY A 7 -8.56 -0.62 15.77
C GLY A 7 -8.60 -1.70 14.68
N ASP A 8 -9.75 -1.82 14.04
CA ASP A 8 -10.08 -2.86 13.06
C ASP A 8 -9.34 -2.80 11.71
N TRP A 9 -8.17 -2.14 11.63
CA TRP A 9 -7.43 -1.90 10.40
C TRP A 9 -6.52 -3.06 10.00
N GLY A 10 -6.75 -3.59 8.79
CA GLY A 10 -5.86 -4.55 8.12
C GLY A 10 -5.44 -4.06 6.74
N ILE A 11 -4.41 -4.69 6.17
CA ILE A 11 -3.87 -4.33 4.86
C ILE A 11 -4.13 -5.41 3.81
N CYS A 12 -4.67 -5.01 2.66
CA CYS A 12 -4.65 -5.79 1.43
C CYS A 12 -3.55 -5.25 0.51
N GLU A 13 -2.58 -6.08 0.18
CA GLU A 13 -1.39 -5.67 -0.56
C GLU A 13 -1.50 -6.00 -2.04
N ILE A 14 -1.31 -5.01 -2.89
CA ILE A 14 -1.55 -5.19 -4.31
C ILE A 14 -0.23 -4.97 -5.07
N SER A 15 -0.01 -5.74 -6.14
CA SER A 15 1.06 -5.48 -7.12
C SER A 15 0.53 -5.52 -8.55
N LEU A 16 0.84 -4.50 -9.36
CA LEU A 16 0.32 -4.37 -10.73
C LEU A 16 1.27 -4.88 -11.81
N PHE A 17 2.59 -4.76 -11.61
CA PHE A 17 3.54 -4.96 -12.69
C PHE A 17 4.55 -6.08 -12.44
N SER A 18 4.86 -6.40 -11.18
CA SER A 18 5.83 -7.43 -10.80
C SER A 18 5.40 -8.15 -9.51
N GLY A 19 6.32 -8.71 -8.73
CA GLY A 19 6.02 -9.22 -7.39
C GLY A 19 5.24 -10.54 -7.30
N ASP A 20 4.94 -11.22 -8.41
CA ASP A 20 4.11 -12.45 -8.40
C ASP A 20 4.70 -13.56 -7.51
N ARG A 21 6.02 -13.73 -7.54
CA ARG A 21 6.72 -14.65 -6.61
C ARG A 21 6.59 -14.22 -5.15
N LEU A 22 6.79 -12.93 -4.84
CA LEU A 22 6.71 -12.43 -3.47
C LEU A 22 5.28 -12.54 -2.91
N MET A 23 4.28 -12.23 -3.74
CA MET A 23 2.86 -12.38 -3.39
C MET A 23 2.49 -13.84 -3.13
N SER A 24 3.00 -14.76 -3.93
CA SER A 24 2.80 -16.21 -3.70
C SER A 24 3.44 -16.66 -2.37
N GLN A 25 4.67 -16.20 -2.09
CA GLN A 25 5.36 -16.51 -0.83
C GLN A 25 4.69 -15.90 0.39
N LEU A 26 4.11 -14.69 0.29
CA LEU A 26 3.31 -14.10 1.35
C LEU A 26 2.07 -14.95 1.64
N ARG A 27 1.36 -15.41 0.59
CA ARG A 27 0.18 -16.29 0.75
C ARG A 27 0.53 -17.61 1.44
N GLU A 28 1.68 -18.20 1.11
CA GLU A 28 2.18 -19.43 1.73
C GLU A 28 2.55 -19.27 3.21
N GLN A 29 2.79 -18.03 3.67
CA GLN A 29 3.20 -17.71 5.04
C GLN A 29 2.10 -16.98 5.84
N ASP A 30 0.82 -17.18 5.52
CA ASP A 30 -0.32 -16.49 6.16
C ASP A 30 -0.17 -14.95 6.15
N HIS A 31 0.49 -14.41 5.11
CA HIS A 31 0.85 -13.00 4.94
C HIS A 31 1.76 -12.43 6.03
N LEU A 32 2.45 -13.30 6.77
CA LEU A 32 3.48 -12.92 7.73
C LEU A 32 4.82 -12.71 7.02
N PHE A 33 5.57 -11.72 7.49
CA PHE A 33 6.96 -11.51 7.07
C PHE A 33 7.76 -10.85 8.18
N THR A 34 9.09 -10.94 8.09
CA THR A 34 9.99 -10.40 9.11
C THR A 34 10.66 -9.11 8.66
N VAL A 35 10.67 -8.13 9.56
CA VAL A 35 11.52 -6.94 9.47
C VAL A 35 12.68 -7.10 10.45
N LEU A 36 13.91 -7.09 9.94
CA LEU A 36 15.13 -7.08 10.76
C LEU A 36 15.64 -5.65 10.90
N GLU A 37 15.44 -5.05 12.07
CA GLU A 37 16.02 -3.74 12.38
C GLU A 37 17.49 -3.89 12.76
N LYS A 38 18.38 -3.28 11.98
CA LYS A 38 19.84 -3.35 12.17
C LYS A 38 20.33 -2.08 12.88
N GLY A 39 20.43 -2.14 14.20
CA GLY A 39 20.84 -1.01 15.03
C GLY A 39 22.24 -1.14 15.63
N ALA A 40 22.75 -0.04 16.19
CA ALA A 40 24.04 -0.04 16.90
C ALA A 40 24.09 -1.00 18.10
N ASN A 41 22.92 -1.32 18.69
CA ASN A 41 22.77 -2.23 19.82
C ASN A 41 22.49 -3.68 19.40
N GLY A 42 22.56 -3.98 18.10
CA GLY A 42 22.29 -5.30 17.53
C GLY A 42 21.04 -5.36 16.66
N ASN A 43 20.80 -6.57 16.14
CA ASN A 43 19.70 -6.88 15.26
C ASN A 43 18.42 -7.17 16.07
N GLN A 44 17.30 -6.59 15.66
CA GLN A 44 15.99 -6.84 16.25
C GLN A 44 15.02 -7.38 15.20
N PRO A 45 14.71 -8.69 15.20
CA PRO A 45 13.70 -9.24 14.32
C PRO A 45 12.29 -8.96 14.84
N ILE A 46 11.41 -8.52 13.95
CA ILE A 46 10.00 -8.21 14.22
C ILE A 46 9.13 -8.91 13.18
N VAL A 47 8.23 -9.79 13.63
CA VAL A 47 7.23 -10.41 12.74
C VAL A 47 6.08 -9.44 12.53
N ILE A 48 5.76 -9.17 11.27
CA ILE A 48 4.68 -8.31 10.83
C ILE A 48 3.48 -9.17 10.43
N GLY A 49 2.30 -8.78 10.91
CA GLY A 49 1.01 -9.42 10.58
C GLY A 49 -0.12 -8.43 10.31
N SER A 50 0.23 -7.19 9.90
CA SER A 50 -0.75 -6.19 9.45
C SER A 50 -1.29 -6.46 8.05
N VAL A 51 -0.62 -7.33 7.29
CA VAL A 51 -1.06 -7.79 5.97
C VAL A 51 -2.00 -8.97 6.19
N ASN A 52 -3.19 -8.93 5.61
CA ASN A 52 -4.19 -9.98 5.75
C ASN A 52 -4.60 -10.57 4.42
N GLU A 53 -4.26 -9.91 3.32
CA GLU A 53 -4.63 -10.29 1.98
C GLU A 53 -3.62 -9.70 1.01
N CYS A 54 -3.41 -10.36 -0.13
CA CYS A 54 -2.66 -9.75 -1.23
C CYS A 54 -3.20 -10.14 -2.60
N LEU A 55 -3.04 -9.27 -3.59
CA LEU A 55 -3.43 -9.46 -4.98
C LEU A 55 -2.28 -9.08 -5.93
N ASN A 56 -2.19 -9.78 -7.05
CA ASN A 56 -1.25 -9.50 -8.12
C ASN A 56 -1.98 -9.49 -9.46
N ALA A 57 -1.73 -8.49 -10.31
CA ALA A 57 -2.41 -8.39 -11.60
C ALA A 57 -2.21 -9.63 -12.49
N ARG A 58 -1.07 -10.32 -12.40
CA ARG A 58 -0.80 -11.56 -13.14
C ARG A 58 -1.48 -12.79 -12.54
N LEU A 59 -1.64 -12.83 -11.21
CA LEU A 59 -2.23 -13.97 -10.51
C LEU A 59 -3.75 -13.87 -10.40
N ASP A 60 -4.30 -12.67 -10.23
CA ASP A 60 -5.70 -12.44 -9.87
C ASP A 60 -6.48 -11.59 -10.89
N SER A 61 -5.82 -10.99 -11.88
CA SER A 61 -6.34 -10.01 -12.86
C SER A 61 -6.53 -8.57 -12.36
N LEU A 62 -6.47 -7.61 -13.29
CA LEU A 62 -6.78 -6.20 -13.02
C LEU A 62 -8.24 -5.98 -12.60
N ALA A 63 -9.18 -6.77 -13.13
CA ALA A 63 -10.58 -6.67 -12.77
C ALA A 63 -10.81 -6.98 -11.28
N ALA A 64 -10.16 -8.02 -10.75
CA ALA A 64 -10.25 -8.35 -9.32
C ALA A 64 -9.66 -7.24 -8.43
N ILE A 65 -8.57 -6.60 -8.88
CA ILE A 65 -7.95 -5.47 -8.17
C ILE A 65 -8.88 -4.25 -8.14
N ILE A 66 -9.53 -3.91 -9.25
CA ILE A 66 -10.51 -2.82 -9.29
C ILE A 66 -11.69 -3.11 -8.35
N GLU A 67 -12.20 -4.36 -8.34
CA GLU A 67 -13.27 -4.76 -7.43
C GLU A 67 -12.83 -4.72 -5.96
N LYS A 68 -11.57 -5.07 -5.66
CA LYS A 68 -10.99 -4.91 -4.31
C LYS A 68 -11.08 -3.47 -3.83
N PHE A 69 -10.75 -2.49 -4.68
CA PHE A 69 -10.91 -1.07 -4.34
C PHE A 69 -12.38 -0.64 -4.17
N CYS A 70 -13.33 -1.41 -4.72
CA CYS A 70 -14.76 -1.16 -4.58
C CYS A 70 -15.37 -1.82 -3.33
N GLU A 71 -14.59 -2.52 -2.50
CA GLU A 71 -15.08 -3.06 -1.24
C GLU A 71 -15.47 -1.93 -0.26
N PRO A 72 -16.66 -1.94 0.37
CA PRO A 72 -17.16 -0.81 1.18
C PRO A 72 -16.23 -0.41 2.32
N GLN A 73 -15.53 -1.38 2.91
CA GLN A 73 -14.62 -1.17 4.03
C GLN A 73 -13.26 -0.58 3.65
N VAL A 74 -12.95 -0.47 2.35
CA VAL A 74 -11.74 0.21 1.87
C VAL A 74 -11.89 1.71 2.05
N ALA A 75 -11.12 2.27 2.97
CA ALA A 75 -11.17 3.68 3.33
C ALA A 75 -9.98 4.50 2.80
N ILE A 76 -8.84 3.84 2.55
CA ILE A 76 -7.61 4.47 2.08
C ILE A 76 -6.99 3.56 1.02
N VAL A 77 -6.45 4.16 -0.03
CA VAL A 77 -5.57 3.57 -1.04
C VAL A 77 -4.21 4.26 -0.94
N SER A 78 -3.22 3.58 -0.36
CA SER A 78 -1.87 4.15 -0.22
C SER A 78 -0.91 3.69 -1.31
N LEU A 79 -0.10 4.61 -1.83
CA LEU A 79 0.73 4.41 -3.02
C LEU A 79 2.22 4.45 -2.67
N THR A 80 2.98 3.55 -3.27
CA THR A 80 4.44 3.61 -3.43
C THR A 80 4.69 3.01 -4.78
N ILE A 81 4.79 3.84 -5.79
CA ILE A 81 4.80 3.41 -7.19
C ILE A 81 5.98 4.02 -7.94
N THR A 82 6.88 4.70 -7.21
CA THR A 82 7.92 5.60 -7.73
C THR A 82 7.32 6.78 -8.51
N GLU A 83 8.16 7.76 -8.84
CA GLU A 83 7.78 8.90 -9.69
C GLU A 83 7.16 8.47 -11.02
N LYS A 84 7.64 7.34 -11.57
CA LYS A 84 7.21 6.82 -12.87
C LYS A 84 5.80 6.25 -12.85
N GLY A 85 5.37 5.69 -11.72
CA GLY A 85 4.05 5.07 -11.60
C GLY A 85 2.91 6.07 -11.72
N TYR A 86 3.15 7.35 -11.39
CA TYR A 86 2.16 8.41 -11.50
C TYR A 86 1.88 8.86 -12.94
N CYS A 87 2.72 8.45 -13.90
CA CYS A 87 2.60 8.81 -15.31
C CYS A 87 2.51 10.34 -15.50
N ILE A 88 3.32 11.08 -14.76
CA ILE A 88 3.38 12.55 -14.82
C ILE A 88 4.60 12.96 -15.65
N ASP A 89 4.42 13.98 -16.50
CA ASP A 89 5.52 14.66 -17.18
C ASP A 89 6.30 15.52 -16.16
N PRO A 90 7.59 15.22 -15.90
CA PRO A 90 8.38 15.95 -14.92
C PRO A 90 8.54 17.44 -15.22
N ALA A 91 8.45 17.85 -16.48
CA ALA A 91 8.60 19.25 -16.88
C ALA A 91 7.34 20.07 -16.59
N THR A 92 6.16 19.45 -16.70
CA THR A 92 4.87 20.16 -16.61
C THR A 92 4.08 19.82 -15.34
N GLY A 93 4.45 18.76 -14.63
CA GLY A 93 3.69 18.23 -13.49
C GLY A 93 2.31 17.69 -13.88
N SER A 94 2.03 17.58 -15.18
CA SER A 94 0.74 17.15 -15.74
C SER A 94 0.77 15.68 -16.16
N LEU A 95 -0.41 15.11 -16.39
CA LEU A 95 -0.53 13.74 -16.90
C LEU A 95 0.19 13.60 -18.25
N ASP A 96 1.14 12.66 -18.34
CA ASP A 96 1.86 12.36 -19.57
C ASP A 96 0.95 11.58 -20.54
N LEU A 97 0.35 12.31 -21.48
CA LEU A 97 -0.52 11.76 -22.52
C LEU A 97 0.23 10.92 -23.55
N SER A 98 1.56 11.01 -23.62
CA SER A 98 2.39 10.18 -24.50
C SER A 98 2.67 8.81 -23.89
N ASN A 99 2.43 8.63 -22.59
CA ASN A 99 2.58 7.35 -21.91
C ASN A 99 1.59 6.32 -22.52
N PRO A 100 2.06 5.16 -23.01
CA PRO A 100 1.18 4.16 -23.64
C PRO A 100 0.05 3.67 -22.73
N ARG A 101 0.28 3.60 -21.42
CA ARG A 101 -0.76 3.19 -20.46
C ARG A 101 -1.83 4.27 -20.32
N ILE A 102 -1.45 5.54 -20.26
CA ILE A 102 -2.42 6.65 -20.25
C ILE A 102 -3.20 6.70 -21.56
N ALA A 103 -2.52 6.59 -22.70
CA ALA A 103 -3.18 6.58 -24.00
C ALA A 103 -4.21 5.42 -24.12
N HIS A 104 -3.87 4.24 -23.61
CA HIS A 104 -4.78 3.11 -23.51
C HIS A 104 -5.97 3.41 -22.61
N ASP A 105 -5.71 3.86 -21.38
CA ASP A 105 -6.75 4.07 -20.38
C ASP A 105 -7.74 5.15 -20.82
N LEU A 106 -7.30 6.17 -21.55
CA LEU A 106 -8.20 7.17 -22.11
C LEU A 106 -9.13 6.62 -23.20
N GLN A 107 -8.72 5.57 -23.92
CA GLN A 107 -9.52 4.91 -24.96
C GLN A 107 -10.45 3.84 -24.38
N THR A 108 -9.96 3.08 -23.38
CA THR A 108 -10.70 1.99 -22.74
C THR A 108 -10.74 2.19 -21.22
N PRO A 109 -11.47 3.19 -20.72
CA PRO A 109 -11.28 3.60 -19.33
C PRO A 109 -12.00 2.68 -18.32
N THR A 110 -12.79 1.71 -18.78
CA THR A 110 -13.38 0.65 -17.96
C THR A 110 -12.42 -0.52 -17.71
N GLU A 111 -11.30 -0.56 -18.44
CA GLU A 111 -10.24 -1.56 -18.32
C GLU A 111 -8.86 -0.87 -18.27
N PRO A 112 -8.60 -0.04 -17.24
CA PRO A 112 -7.36 0.72 -17.15
C PRO A 112 -6.15 -0.15 -16.76
N HIS A 113 -4.97 0.25 -17.24
CA HIS A 113 -3.67 -0.38 -17.00
C HIS A 113 -2.71 0.50 -16.18
N SER A 114 -2.97 1.81 -16.08
CA SER A 114 -2.18 2.73 -15.25
C SER A 114 -2.75 2.82 -13.83
N VAL A 115 -1.90 3.12 -12.85
CA VAL A 115 -2.34 3.35 -11.46
C VAL A 115 -3.40 4.47 -11.38
N PRO A 116 -3.20 5.66 -12.01
CA PRO A 116 -4.23 6.69 -12.03
C PRO A 116 -5.54 6.21 -12.66
N GLY A 117 -5.49 5.50 -13.79
CA GLY A 117 -6.68 4.97 -14.46
C GLY A 117 -7.45 3.98 -13.59
N ILE A 118 -6.75 3.04 -12.94
CA ILE A 118 -7.34 2.05 -12.02
C ILE A 118 -8.06 2.72 -10.87
N ILE A 119 -7.45 3.75 -10.27
CA ILE A 119 -8.05 4.50 -9.16
C ILE A 119 -9.27 5.30 -9.63
N VAL A 120 -9.21 5.97 -10.79
CA VAL A 120 -10.36 6.68 -11.38
C VAL A 120 -11.52 5.72 -11.64
N GLU A 121 -11.25 4.55 -12.21
CA GLU A 121 -12.27 3.55 -12.50
C GLU A 121 -12.88 2.98 -11.21
N ALA A 122 -12.07 2.70 -10.18
CA ALA A 122 -12.58 2.26 -8.89
C ALA A 122 -13.48 3.33 -8.25
N LEU A 123 -13.06 4.61 -8.25
CA LEU A 123 -13.86 5.72 -7.73
C LEU A 123 -15.15 5.90 -8.52
N HIS A 124 -15.12 5.73 -9.85
CA HIS A 124 -16.30 5.74 -10.68
C HIS A 124 -17.28 4.63 -10.28
N ARG A 125 -16.82 3.39 -10.15
CA ARG A 125 -17.67 2.26 -9.71
C ARG A 125 -18.23 2.47 -8.31
N ARG A 126 -17.44 3.01 -7.38
CA ARG A 126 -17.91 3.34 -6.03
C ARG A 126 -19.04 4.36 -6.07
N ARG A 127 -18.90 5.43 -6.86
CA ARG A 127 -19.95 6.44 -7.07
C ARG A 127 -21.23 5.81 -7.63
N GLU A 128 -21.13 5.01 -8.70
CA GLU A 128 -22.30 4.35 -9.31
C GLU A 128 -23.00 3.39 -8.34
N ARG A 129 -22.24 2.77 -7.42
CA ARG A 129 -22.75 1.86 -6.39
C ARG A 129 -23.21 2.58 -5.10
N GLY A 130 -23.11 3.89 -5.02
CA GLY A 130 -23.45 4.66 -3.81
C GLY A 130 -22.51 4.41 -2.63
N LEU A 131 -21.27 3.97 -2.89
CA LEU A 131 -20.24 3.75 -1.88
C LEU A 131 -19.48 5.06 -1.58
N GLN A 132 -19.02 5.19 -0.34
CA GLN A 132 -18.14 6.29 0.07
C GLN A 132 -16.84 6.30 -0.75
N PRO A 133 -16.22 7.45 -1.03
CA PRO A 133 -14.87 7.51 -1.61
C PRO A 133 -13.82 6.87 -0.67
N PHE A 134 -12.59 6.72 -1.15
CA PHE A 134 -11.42 6.42 -0.31
C PHE A 134 -10.40 7.55 -0.44
N THR A 135 -9.56 7.74 0.58
CA THR A 135 -8.42 8.69 0.51
C THR A 135 -7.31 8.08 -0.34
N VAL A 136 -6.67 8.87 -1.21
CA VAL A 136 -5.48 8.45 -1.96
C VAL A 136 -4.24 9.01 -1.27
N LEU A 137 -3.44 8.14 -0.65
CA LEU A 137 -2.31 8.51 0.21
C LEU A 137 -0.99 8.15 -0.47
N SER A 138 -0.32 9.11 -1.11
CA SER A 138 1.03 8.86 -1.62
C SER A 138 2.01 8.69 -0.46
N CYS A 139 2.92 7.73 -0.58
CA CYS A 139 4.06 7.53 0.32
C CYS A 139 5.36 7.41 -0.47
N ASP A 140 5.39 7.93 -1.71
CA ASP A 140 6.63 8.07 -2.47
C ASP A 140 7.37 9.34 -2.03
N ASN A 141 8.70 9.32 -2.18
CA ASN A 141 9.58 10.43 -1.84
C ASN A 141 9.55 11.52 -2.93
N ILE A 142 8.37 12.11 -3.12
CA ILE A 142 8.13 13.18 -4.08
C ILE A 142 7.82 14.46 -3.31
N PRO A 143 8.44 15.61 -3.65
CA PRO A 143 8.06 16.88 -3.07
C PRO A 143 6.57 17.17 -3.30
N ASP A 144 5.85 17.55 -2.24
CA ASP A 144 4.42 17.85 -2.30
C ASP A 144 3.59 16.72 -2.95
N ASN A 145 3.86 15.48 -2.53
CA ASN A 145 3.27 14.29 -3.15
C ASN A 145 1.72 14.32 -3.17
N GLY A 146 1.07 14.89 -2.15
CA GLY A 146 -0.38 15.08 -2.13
C GLY A 146 -0.87 15.87 -3.36
N HIS A 147 -0.25 17.01 -3.67
CA HIS A 147 -0.58 17.82 -4.84
C HIS A 147 -0.18 17.16 -6.17
N VAL A 148 1.00 16.56 -6.22
CA VAL A 148 1.50 15.90 -7.45
C VAL A 148 0.58 14.75 -7.85
N VAL A 149 0.17 13.94 -6.88
CA VAL A 149 -0.73 12.81 -7.11
C VAL A 149 -2.12 13.30 -7.46
N LYS A 150 -2.56 14.44 -6.93
CA LYS A 150 -3.83 15.08 -7.30
C LYS A 150 -3.89 15.35 -8.80
N THR A 151 -2.92 16.06 -9.38
CA THR A 151 -3.00 16.62 -10.75
C THR A 151 -3.48 15.66 -11.86
N PRO A 152 -2.96 14.42 -12.00
CA PRO A 152 -3.47 13.42 -12.93
C PRO A 152 -4.99 13.26 -12.93
N TYR A 153 -5.60 13.15 -11.75
CA TYR A 153 -7.03 12.84 -11.60
C TYR A 153 -7.94 13.99 -12.08
N TRP A 154 -7.42 15.22 -12.12
CA TRP A 154 -8.18 16.41 -12.53
C TRP A 154 -8.22 16.52 -14.04
N GLU A 155 -7.14 16.13 -14.72
CA GLU A 155 -7.05 16.14 -16.18
C GLU A 155 -7.99 15.11 -16.83
N TRP A 156 -8.40 14.07 -16.09
CA TRP A 156 -9.46 13.14 -16.51
C TRP A 156 -10.81 13.82 -16.76
N ARG A 157 -11.08 15.01 -16.19
CA ARG A 157 -12.29 15.82 -16.46
C ARG A 157 -12.52 16.04 -17.95
N LYS A 158 -11.43 16.28 -18.69
CA LYS A 158 -11.49 16.61 -20.12
C LYS A 158 -11.74 15.39 -21.00
N LYS A 159 -11.52 14.17 -20.49
CA LYS A 159 -11.40 12.96 -21.32
C LYS A 159 -12.41 11.87 -21.02
N ARG A 160 -12.86 11.71 -19.76
CA ARG A 160 -13.82 10.66 -19.36
C ARG A 160 -15.21 11.19 -19.03
N SER A 161 -15.33 11.98 -17.96
CA SER A 161 -16.60 12.57 -17.53
C SER A 161 -16.32 13.80 -16.68
N PRO A 162 -16.87 14.97 -17.05
CA PRO A 162 -16.77 16.17 -16.22
C PRO A 162 -17.37 15.97 -14.82
N GLU A 163 -18.45 15.22 -14.72
CA GLU A 163 -19.18 14.95 -13.47
C GLU A 163 -18.35 14.08 -12.52
N LEU A 164 -17.66 13.07 -13.05
CA LEU A 164 -16.77 12.22 -12.24
C LEU A 164 -15.61 13.02 -11.67
N ALA A 165 -14.98 13.89 -12.46
CA ALA A 165 -13.87 14.69 -11.98
C ALA A 165 -14.29 15.70 -10.91
N THR A 166 -15.45 16.35 -11.08
CA THR A 166 -16.03 17.21 -10.03
C THR A 166 -16.28 16.41 -8.76
N TRP A 167 -16.86 15.21 -8.87
CA TRP A 167 -17.11 14.34 -7.73
C TRP A 167 -15.82 13.93 -7.01
N ILE A 168 -14.76 13.54 -7.75
CA ILE A 168 -13.45 13.23 -7.16
C ILE A 168 -12.89 14.46 -6.44
N GLN A 169 -13.00 15.64 -7.04
CA GLN A 169 -12.52 16.88 -6.44
C GLN A 169 -13.24 17.24 -5.12
N GLU A 170 -14.53 16.95 -5.03
CA GLU A 170 -15.37 17.28 -3.87
C GLU A 170 -15.29 16.22 -2.76
N HIS A 171 -15.02 14.96 -3.11
CA HIS A 171 -15.17 13.83 -2.20
C HIS A 171 -13.88 13.06 -1.90
N VAL A 172 -12.80 13.23 -2.67
CA VAL A 172 -11.55 12.46 -2.49
C VAL A 172 -10.45 13.34 -1.93
N SER A 173 -9.81 12.88 -0.85
CA SER A 173 -8.64 13.55 -0.27
C SER A 173 -7.33 12.98 -0.78
N PHE A 174 -6.33 13.86 -0.90
CA PHE A 174 -4.96 13.57 -1.34
C PHE A 174 -3.96 14.20 -0.35
N PRO A 175 -3.87 13.70 0.89
CA PRO A 175 -3.00 14.28 1.92
C PRO A 175 -1.53 14.17 1.53
N GLY A 176 -0.76 15.23 1.82
CA GLY A 176 0.69 15.20 1.71
C GLY A 176 1.33 14.31 2.78
N THR A 177 2.44 13.65 2.45
CA THR A 177 3.24 12.89 3.40
C THR A 177 4.73 13.15 3.29
N MET A 178 5.44 12.95 4.38
CA MET A 178 6.89 12.71 4.39
C MET A 178 7.15 11.37 5.06
N VAL A 179 7.78 10.46 4.34
CA VAL A 179 8.22 9.15 4.84
C VAL A 179 9.75 9.10 4.88
N ASP A 180 10.30 8.59 5.97
CA ASP A 180 11.75 8.42 6.09
C ASP A 180 12.09 7.14 6.82
N ARG A 181 12.78 6.24 6.10
CA ARG A 181 13.37 5.01 6.60
C ARG A 181 14.30 4.42 5.54
N ILE A 182 15.56 4.18 5.88
CA ILE A 182 16.48 3.45 5.02
C ILE A 182 16.14 1.96 5.05
N VAL A 183 15.81 1.43 3.87
CA VAL A 183 15.52 0.03 3.64
C VAL A 183 16.28 -0.46 2.41
N PRO A 184 17.43 -1.14 2.58
CA PRO A 184 18.18 -1.70 1.44
C PRO A 184 17.35 -2.72 0.66
N ALA A 185 17.65 -2.90 -0.62
CA ALA A 185 17.06 -3.97 -1.42
C ALA A 185 17.36 -5.35 -0.82
N ALA A 186 16.42 -6.29 -0.93
CA ALA A 186 16.61 -7.63 -0.40
C ALA A 186 17.47 -8.45 -1.36
N THR A 187 18.66 -8.82 -0.92
CA THR A 187 19.57 -9.72 -1.62
C THR A 187 19.54 -11.12 -1.00
N GLU A 188 20.01 -12.13 -1.73
CA GLU A 188 20.20 -13.48 -1.18
C GLU A 188 21.06 -13.47 0.08
N GLU A 189 22.09 -12.62 0.11
CA GLU A 189 22.95 -12.42 1.29
C GLU A 189 22.17 -11.86 2.48
N SER A 190 21.35 -10.82 2.27
CA SER A 190 20.53 -10.23 3.33
C SER A 190 19.49 -11.22 3.87
N LEU A 191 18.88 -12.03 3.00
CA LEU A 191 17.91 -13.06 3.41
C LEU A 191 18.60 -14.19 4.18
N ALA A 192 19.82 -14.58 3.79
CA ALA A 192 20.62 -15.55 4.52
C ALA A 192 21.09 -15.03 5.88
N GLU A 193 21.39 -13.72 6.00
CA GLU A 193 21.65 -13.07 7.28
C GLU A 193 20.42 -13.14 8.19
N ILE A 194 19.26 -12.73 7.69
CA ILE A 194 18.00 -12.75 8.46
C ILE A 194 17.66 -14.18 8.88
N ALA A 195 17.84 -15.17 8.00
CA ALA A 195 17.58 -16.57 8.31
C ALA A 195 18.47 -17.10 9.45
N ARG A 196 19.74 -16.67 9.52
CA ARG A 196 20.65 -17.02 10.61
C ARG A 196 20.22 -16.41 11.95
N GLU A 197 19.75 -15.16 11.93
CA GLU A 197 19.24 -14.47 13.12
C GLU A 197 17.93 -15.08 13.63
N LEU A 198 17.04 -15.48 12.72
CA LEU A 198 15.75 -16.06 13.05
C LEU A 198 15.81 -17.55 13.40
N GLY A 199 16.80 -18.28 12.88
CA GLY A 199 16.84 -19.74 12.90
C GLY A 199 15.89 -20.42 11.91
N VAL A 200 15.18 -19.63 11.08
CA VAL A 200 14.26 -20.09 10.04
C VAL A 200 14.37 -19.17 8.83
N ALA A 201 14.27 -19.73 7.62
CA ALA A 201 14.24 -18.95 6.40
C ALA A 201 12.90 -18.25 6.23
N ASP A 202 12.93 -16.95 5.96
CA ASP A 202 11.76 -16.16 5.59
C ASP A 202 12.04 -15.48 4.24
N PRO A 203 11.47 -15.96 3.12
CA PRO A 203 11.71 -15.39 1.80
C PRO A 203 11.07 -14.01 1.60
N CYS A 204 10.15 -13.62 2.49
CA CYS A 204 9.48 -12.32 2.47
C CYS A 204 10.19 -11.30 3.37
N ALA A 205 11.25 -11.70 4.08
CA ALA A 205 11.93 -10.83 5.02
C ALA A 205 12.68 -9.67 4.36
N ILE A 206 12.95 -8.65 5.17
CA ILE A 206 13.63 -7.43 4.77
C ILE A 206 14.41 -6.84 5.95
N SER A 207 15.56 -6.25 5.66
CA SER A 207 16.36 -5.53 6.65
C SER A 207 16.18 -4.01 6.50
N CYS A 208 16.23 -3.29 7.60
CA CYS A 208 16.17 -1.82 7.60
C CYS A 208 16.92 -1.23 8.79
N GLU A 209 17.08 0.09 8.77
CA GLU A 209 17.52 0.78 9.98
C GLU A 209 16.41 0.85 11.05
N PRO A 210 16.77 1.14 12.31
CA PRO A 210 15.80 1.35 13.40
C PRO A 210 15.10 2.71 13.34
N PHE A 211 15.70 3.70 12.66
CA PHE A 211 15.08 5.00 12.49
C PHE A 211 13.85 4.89 11.58
N ILE A 212 12.80 5.63 11.93
CA ILE A 212 11.55 5.66 11.18
C ILE A 212 10.81 6.95 11.50
N GLN A 213 10.39 7.66 10.46
CA GLN A 213 9.57 8.86 10.59
C GLN A 213 8.48 8.86 9.52
N TRP A 214 7.27 9.26 9.93
CA TRP A 214 6.16 9.46 9.02
C TRP A 214 5.34 10.67 9.48
N VAL A 215 5.29 11.69 8.62
CA VAL A 215 4.45 12.88 8.79
C VAL A 215 3.36 12.80 7.74
N ILE A 216 2.11 13.02 8.16
CA ILE A 216 0.94 12.94 7.29
C ILE A 216 0.07 14.17 7.55
N GLU A 217 -0.37 14.82 6.48
CA GLU A 217 -1.41 15.84 6.55
C GLU A 217 -2.73 15.21 7.02
N ASP A 218 -3.37 15.81 8.03
CA ASP A 218 -4.65 15.33 8.57
C ASP A 218 -5.82 15.75 7.65
N ASN A 219 -5.87 15.14 6.46
CA ASN A 219 -6.83 15.41 5.41
C ASN A 219 -7.30 14.10 4.77
N PHE A 220 -8.33 13.49 5.35
CA PHE A 220 -8.88 12.22 4.90
C PHE A 220 -10.38 12.37 4.63
N CYS A 221 -10.87 11.82 3.51
CA CYS A 221 -12.29 11.91 3.15
C CYS A 221 -13.15 10.89 3.90
N VAL A 222 -12.55 9.76 4.30
CA VAL A 222 -13.08 8.86 5.31
C VAL A 222 -12.19 9.03 6.53
N TRP A 223 -12.73 9.69 7.57
CA TRP A 223 -11.99 9.96 8.81
C TRP A 223 -11.40 8.64 9.35
N PRO A 224 -10.07 8.46 9.42
CA PRO A 224 -9.53 7.49 10.35
C PRO A 224 -9.94 7.99 11.74
N PRO A 225 -10.54 7.15 12.62
CA PRO A 225 -10.87 7.63 13.95
C PRO A 225 -9.60 8.23 14.55
N THR A 226 -9.77 9.33 15.28
CA THR A 226 -8.76 9.81 16.22
C THR A 226 -8.04 8.59 16.83
N MET A 227 -6.71 8.64 16.89
CA MET A 227 -5.87 7.64 17.58
C MET A 227 -6.15 7.66 19.09
N GLY A 228 -7.41 7.40 19.45
CA GLY A 228 -8.09 7.73 20.68
C GLY A 228 -9.54 7.22 20.60
N ASN A 229 -9.76 6.10 21.30
CA ASN A 229 -11.01 5.53 21.81
C ASN A 229 -12.29 5.80 21.00
N GLY A 230 -12.52 5.02 19.95
CA GLY A 230 -13.82 4.90 19.30
C GLY A 230 -14.03 3.48 18.80
N GLU A 231 -14.85 2.69 19.50
CA GLU A 231 -15.26 1.35 19.07
C GLU A 231 -16.16 1.46 17.83
N CYS A 232 -15.88 0.63 16.82
CA CYS A 232 -16.77 0.44 15.67
C CYS A 232 -17.43 -0.92 15.86
N SER A 233 -18.71 -0.93 16.18
CA SER A 233 -19.53 -2.13 16.22
C SER A 233 -19.85 -2.56 14.79
N ASP A 234 -19.36 -3.75 14.40
CA ASP A 234 -19.67 -4.48 13.16
C ASP A 234 -18.84 -4.10 11.90
N GLY A 235 -17.89 -4.97 11.52
CA GLY A 235 -17.23 -4.97 10.21
C GLY A 235 -15.85 -4.30 10.15
N ARG A 236 -14.79 -5.11 9.98
CA ARG A 236 -13.40 -4.65 9.97
C ARG A 236 -13.13 -3.59 8.88
N LYS A 237 -12.55 -2.44 9.23
CA LYS A 237 -12.12 -1.40 8.26
C LYS A 237 -10.80 -1.83 7.58
N ARG A 238 -10.67 -1.70 6.26
CA ARG A 238 -9.43 -2.10 5.57
C ARG A 238 -8.74 -0.88 4.97
N LEU A 239 -7.43 -0.82 5.18
CA LEU A 239 -6.52 -0.05 4.34
C LEU A 239 -6.26 -0.93 3.11
N ALA A 240 -6.74 -0.55 1.93
CA ALA A 240 -6.25 -1.17 0.71
C ALA A 240 -4.91 -0.50 0.38
N VAL A 241 -3.86 -1.27 0.18
CA VAL A 241 -2.57 -0.75 -0.24
C VAL A 241 -2.32 -1.23 -1.65
N GLY A 242 -1.96 -0.33 -2.54
CA GLY A 242 -1.47 -0.73 -3.85
C GLY A 242 -0.59 0.34 -4.48
N THR A 243 0.46 0.08 -5.24
CA THR A 243 1.14 -1.16 -5.65
C THR A 243 2.51 -0.79 -6.19
N ASN A 244 3.60 -1.43 -5.77
CA ASN A 244 4.93 -1.10 -6.27
C ASN A 244 5.22 -1.66 -7.69
N GLU A 245 6.21 -1.06 -8.37
CA GLU A 245 6.73 -1.54 -9.66
C GLU A 245 7.73 -2.71 -9.50
N THR A 246 8.33 -2.90 -8.31
CA THR A 246 9.34 -3.94 -8.03
C THR A 246 9.16 -4.59 -6.65
N ALA A 247 9.54 -5.88 -6.53
CA ALA A 247 9.48 -6.64 -5.27
C ALA A 247 10.32 -6.04 -4.13
N ASP A 248 11.34 -5.25 -4.44
CA ASP A 248 12.11 -4.51 -3.43
C ASP A 248 11.37 -3.28 -2.94
N ALA A 249 10.73 -2.53 -3.84
CA ALA A 249 9.89 -1.41 -3.45
C ALA A 249 8.65 -1.90 -2.65
N GLU A 250 8.13 -3.11 -2.92
CA GLU A 250 7.13 -3.81 -2.09
C GLU A 250 7.61 -3.94 -0.64
N ARG A 251 8.83 -4.43 -0.42
CA ARG A 251 9.38 -4.58 0.94
C ARG A 251 9.70 -3.24 1.60
N GLN A 252 10.25 -2.26 0.86
CA GLN A 252 10.65 -0.94 1.37
C GLN A 252 9.46 -0.09 1.80
N SER A 253 8.42 -0.08 0.97
CA SER A 253 7.15 0.59 1.21
C SER A 253 6.46 0.14 2.48
N PHE A 254 6.45 -1.16 2.75
CA PHE A 254 5.79 -1.71 3.94
C PHE A 254 6.55 -1.36 5.22
N VAL A 255 7.89 -1.39 5.15
CA VAL A 255 8.76 -1.17 6.30
C VAL A 255 8.77 0.30 6.72
N SER A 256 8.70 1.25 5.79
CA SER A 256 8.58 2.68 6.12
C SER A 256 7.24 3.01 6.80
N ARG A 257 6.20 2.20 6.59
CA ARG A 257 4.83 2.43 7.09
C ARG A 257 4.55 1.84 8.49
N LEU A 258 5.44 1.01 9.04
CA LEU A 258 5.14 0.17 10.22
C LEU A 258 5.98 0.48 11.48
N SER A 259 5.80 1.65 12.08
CA SER A 259 6.08 1.82 13.53
C SER A 259 4.93 2.33 14.37
N ARG A 260 3.83 2.80 13.76
CA ARG A 260 2.60 3.14 14.51
C ARG A 260 1.46 2.15 14.33
N LEU A 261 1.54 1.21 13.39
CA LEU A 261 0.54 0.14 13.28
C LEU A 261 1.03 -1.15 13.93
N SER A 262 2.21 -1.70 13.68
CA SER A 262 2.67 -2.90 14.41
C SER A 262 3.08 -2.57 15.86
N GLY A 263 2.64 -3.36 16.84
CA GLY A 263 3.25 -3.37 18.17
C GLY A 263 4.34 -4.43 18.18
N ARG A 264 5.48 -4.14 18.79
CA ARG A 264 6.63 -5.04 18.87
C ARG A 264 6.20 -6.35 19.56
N VAL A 265 6.25 -7.47 18.84
CA VAL A 265 6.24 -8.81 19.46
C VAL A 265 7.62 -9.40 19.21
N PRO A 266 8.40 -9.68 20.27
CA PRO A 266 9.68 -10.36 20.13
C PRO A 266 9.48 -11.72 19.47
N ALA A 267 10.32 -12.05 18.48
CA ALA A 267 10.25 -13.31 17.72
C ALA A 267 10.25 -14.57 18.61
N HIS A 268 10.80 -14.50 19.84
CA HIS A 268 10.86 -15.63 20.77
C HIS A 268 9.50 -16.04 21.37
N GLN A 269 8.42 -15.26 21.21
CA GLN A 269 7.13 -15.54 21.87
C GLN A 269 6.13 -16.37 21.03
N ARG A 270 6.45 -16.84 19.81
CA ARG A 270 5.53 -17.70 19.03
C ARG A 270 6.09 -18.96 18.40
N LEU A 271 7.33 -19.36 18.70
CA LEU A 271 7.93 -20.61 18.20
C LEU A 271 7.34 -21.92 18.77
N HIS A 272 6.16 -21.89 19.40
CA HIS A 272 5.49 -23.09 19.94
C HIS A 272 4.15 -23.45 19.29
N ALA A 273 3.64 -22.68 18.31
CA ALA A 273 2.43 -23.05 17.58
C ALA A 273 2.79 -23.68 16.22
N GLY A 274 3.44 -24.84 16.24
CA GLY A 274 3.86 -25.51 15.01
C GLY A 274 4.39 -26.93 15.18
N GLN A 275 4.23 -27.54 16.35
CA GLN A 275 4.46 -28.97 16.49
C GLN A 275 3.24 -29.73 15.96
N ARG A 276 3.47 -30.44 14.87
CA ARG A 276 2.63 -31.48 14.29
C ARG A 276 1.93 -32.30 15.38
N ILE A 277 0.61 -32.42 15.27
CA ILE A 277 -0.10 -33.62 15.71
C ILE A 277 -0.56 -34.32 14.43
N SER A 278 -0.26 -35.61 14.38
CA SER A 278 -0.55 -36.63 13.35
C SER A 278 -1.87 -36.45 12.60
#